data_AF-A0A8S3FWI1-F1
#
_entry.id   AF-A0A8S3FWI1-F1
#
_cell.length_a   1.000
_cell.length_b   1.000
_cell.length_c   1.000
_cell.angle_alpha   90.00
_cell.angle_beta   90.00
_cell.angle_gamma   90.00
#
_symmetry.space_group_name_H-M   'P 1'
#
loop_
_entity.id
_entity.type
_entity.pdbx_description
1 polymer ?
#
loop_
_entity_poly.entity_id
_entity_poly.type
_entity_poly.pdbx_seq_one_letter_code
_entity_poly.pdbx_strand_id
1 'polypeptide(L)'
;LNQVVLWDKIIRRGENARLNLHDIATKYYFWDDGDYLKSNNVTLTLGWNIISNAGRLIHVRGNGSTSFVFPAQYASSRLANSKSSGQE
;
A
#
# COMPACT_ATOMS: atom_id res chain seq x y z
N LEU A 1 -15.69 4.88 -6.81
CA LEU A 1 -14.74 4.93 -5.68
C LEU A 1 -13.57 4.04 -6.05
N ASN A 2 -12.39 4.61 -6.29
CA ASN A 2 -11.23 3.86 -6.74
C ASN A 2 -10.41 3.44 -5.51
N GLN A 3 -10.26 2.13 -5.31
CA GLN A 3 -9.56 1.57 -4.16
C GLN A 3 -8.58 0.49 -4.64
N VAL A 4 -7.42 0.45 -4.01
CA VAL A 4 -6.37 -0.54 -4.24
C VAL A 4 -5.84 -1.03 -2.91
N VAL A 5 -5.47 -2.32 -2.85
CA VAL A 5 -4.86 -2.93 -1.68
C VAL A 5 -3.37 -3.09 -1.93
N LEU A 6 -2.55 -2.44 -1.10
CA LEU A 6 -1.09 -2.48 -1.21
C LEU A 6 -0.45 -3.64 -0.43
N TRP A 7 -1.13 -4.08 0.64
CA TRP A 7 -0.67 -5.14 1.52
C TRP A 7 -1.85 -5.76 2.26
N ASP A 8 -1.76 -7.05 2.55
CA ASP A 8 -2.73 -7.80 3.35
C ASP A 8 -2.03 -8.82 4.26
N LYS A 9 -2.71 -9.18 5.36
CA LYS A 9 -2.32 -10.29 6.22
C LYS A 9 -3.56 -11.00 6.77
N ILE A 10 -3.54 -12.32 6.72
CA ILE A 10 -4.52 -13.17 7.39
C ILE A 10 -4.01 -13.46 8.80
N ILE A 11 -4.82 -13.18 9.81
CA ILE A 11 -4.55 -13.53 11.21
C ILE A 11 -5.49 -14.67 11.58
N ARG A 12 -4.93 -15.84 11.93
CA ARG A 12 -5.70 -17.01 12.32
C ARG A 12 -6.10 -16.94 13.79
N ARG A 13 -7.10 -17.75 14.17
CA ARG A 13 -7.54 -17.86 15.57
C ARG A 13 -6.37 -18.28 16.47
N GLY A 14 -6.18 -17.55 17.56
CA GLY A 14 -5.08 -17.78 18.52
C GLY A 14 -3.76 -17.10 18.16
N GLU A 15 -3.65 -16.47 16.98
CA GLU A 15 -2.50 -15.64 16.64
C GLU A 15 -2.61 -14.24 17.26
N ASN A 16 -1.47 -13.56 17.40
CA ASN A 16 -1.43 -12.19 17.91
C ASN A 16 -2.04 -11.21 16.90
N ALA A 17 -3.13 -10.57 17.30
CA ALA A 17 -3.85 -9.57 16.50
C ALA A 17 -3.28 -8.15 16.62
N ARG A 18 -2.27 -7.91 17.48
CA ARG A 18 -1.59 -6.61 17.58
C ARG A 18 -0.50 -6.51 16.51
N LEU A 19 -0.77 -5.72 15.48
CA LEU A 19 0.15 -5.47 14.38
C LEU A 19 1.08 -4.29 14.69
N ASN A 20 2.37 -4.55 14.80
CA ASN A 20 3.42 -3.53 14.81
C ASN A 20 4.26 -3.71 13.53
N LEU A 21 3.93 -2.97 12.48
CA LEU A 21 4.56 -3.09 11.16
C LEU A 21 5.39 -1.83 10.90
N HIS A 22 6.67 -2.00 10.61
CA HIS A 22 7.55 -0.93 10.15
C HIS A 22 8.23 -1.38 8.85
N ASP A 23 8.46 -0.43 7.93
CA ASP A 23 9.19 -0.65 6.67
C ASP A 23 8.78 -1.90 5.90
N ILE A 24 7.49 -2.23 5.93
CA ILE A 24 6.97 -3.39 5.23
C ILE A 24 7.08 -3.18 3.73
N ALA A 25 7.71 -4.14 3.05
CA ALA A 25 7.70 -4.16 1.60
C ALA A 25 6.26 -4.33 1.10
N THR A 26 5.89 -3.54 0.10
CA THR A 26 4.60 -3.66 -0.57
C THR A 26 4.48 -5.05 -1.18
N LYS A 27 3.42 -5.79 -0.84
CA LYS A 27 3.20 -7.14 -1.39
C LYS A 27 2.73 -7.08 -2.83
N TYR A 28 1.94 -6.07 -3.16
CA TYR A 28 1.41 -5.83 -4.50
C TYR A 28 2.03 -4.56 -5.07
N TYR A 29 2.91 -4.72 -6.04
CA TYR A 29 3.46 -3.57 -6.76
C TYR A 29 2.32 -2.76 -7.38
N PHE A 30 2.36 -1.46 -7.14
CA PHE A 30 1.32 -0.54 -7.53
C PHE A 30 1.81 0.36 -8.67
N TRP A 31 1.11 0.30 -9.80
CA TRP A 31 1.46 0.99 -11.04
C TRP A 31 0.26 1.84 -11.44
N ASP A 32 0.48 3.12 -11.68
CA ASP A 32 -0.56 4.06 -12.14
C ASP A 32 -0.62 4.03 -13.67
N ASP A 33 -1.43 3.12 -14.21
CA ASP A 33 -1.66 2.99 -15.65
C ASP A 33 -2.71 4.02 -16.10
N GLY A 34 -2.24 5.21 -16.51
CA GLY A 34 -3.09 6.30 -16.99
C GLY A 34 -2.93 7.64 -16.27
N ASP A 35 -1.93 7.78 -15.40
CA ASP A 35 -1.56 9.05 -14.75
C ASP A 35 -2.65 9.69 -13.87
N TYR A 36 -3.68 8.94 -13.50
CA TYR A 36 -4.83 9.45 -12.76
C TYR A 36 -4.56 9.68 -11.28
N LEU A 37 -3.40 9.26 -10.77
CA LEU A 37 -3.03 9.44 -9.37
C LEU A 37 -1.99 10.55 -9.18
N LYS A 38 -1.32 11.00 -10.25
CA LYS A 38 -0.35 12.10 -10.18
C LYS A 38 -1.00 13.37 -9.65
N SER A 39 -0.32 14.04 -8.72
CA SER A 39 -0.78 15.28 -8.10
C SER A 39 -2.15 15.18 -7.41
N ASN A 40 -2.65 13.98 -7.13
CA ASN A 40 -3.94 13.78 -6.47
C ASN A 40 -3.78 13.44 -4.98
N ASN A 41 -4.77 13.88 -4.19
CA ASN A 41 -4.90 13.52 -2.79
C ASN A 41 -5.31 12.05 -2.67
N VAL A 42 -4.42 11.24 -2.12
CA VAL A 42 -4.67 9.83 -1.82
C VAL A 42 -4.75 9.66 -0.32
N THR A 43 -5.67 8.83 0.13
CA THR A 43 -5.86 8.52 1.56
C THR A 43 -5.61 7.05 1.81
N LEU A 44 -4.60 6.76 2.62
CA LEU A 44 -4.32 5.43 3.11
C LEU A 44 -5.25 5.13 4.30
N THR A 45 -5.93 3.99 4.22
CA THR A 45 -6.83 3.51 5.27
C THR A 45 -6.54 2.05 5.57
N LEU A 46 -6.81 1.62 6.80
CA LEU A 46 -6.79 0.22 7.19
C LEU A 46 -8.21 -0.31 7.26
N GLY A 47 -8.46 -1.47 6.66
CA GLY A 47 -9.72 -2.20 6.80
C GLY A 47 -9.47 -3.69 6.82
N TRP A 48 -10.34 -4.44 7.48
CA TRP A 48 -10.23 -5.89 7.59
C TRP A 48 -11.60 -6.56 7.60
N ASN A 49 -11.60 -7.84 7.20
CA ASN A 49 -12.78 -8.69 7.32
C ASN A 49 -12.64 -9.59 8.54
N ILE A 50 -13.74 -9.73 9.30
CA ILE A 50 -13.87 -10.73 10.36
C ILE A 50 -14.66 -11.90 9.77
N ILE A 51 -14.00 -13.03 9.63
CA ILE A 51 -14.57 -14.27 9.09
C ILE A 51 -14.96 -15.16 10.28
N SER A 52 -16.27 -15.33 10.53
CA SER A 52 -16.78 -16.27 11.51
C SER A 52 -16.78 -17.70 10.96
N ASN A 53 -16.84 -18.71 11.83
CA ASN A 53 -16.94 -20.11 11.40
C ASN A 53 -18.24 -20.38 10.62
N ALA A 54 -19.30 -19.62 10.89
CA ALA A 54 -20.56 -19.60 10.16
C ALA A 54 -21.20 -18.21 10.24
N GLY A 55 -22.02 -17.85 9.26
CA GLY A 55 -22.77 -16.58 9.25
C GLY A 55 -22.13 -15.47 8.41
N ARG A 56 -22.34 -14.21 8.83
CA ARG A 56 -22.08 -13.02 8.02
C ARG A 56 -20.61 -12.59 8.06
N LEU A 57 -20.04 -12.30 6.88
CA LEU A 57 -18.76 -11.63 6.74
C LEU A 57 -18.88 -10.17 7.18
N ILE A 58 -18.15 -9.77 8.22
CA ILE A 58 -18.16 -8.39 8.72
C ILE A 58 -16.95 -7.66 8.18
N HIS A 59 -17.17 -6.55 7.50
CA HIS A 59 -16.11 -5.62 7.11
C HIS A 59 -16.00 -4.49 8.14
N VAL A 60 -14.80 -4.25 8.64
CA VAL A 60 -14.50 -3.19 9.61
C VAL A 60 -13.48 -2.24 9.01
N ARG A 61 -13.75 -0.94 9.13
CA ARG A 61 -12.78 0.12 8.80
C ARG A 61 -12.10 0.56 10.09
N GLY A 62 -10.78 0.68 10.06
CA GLY A 62 -10.00 1.24 11.15
C GLY A 62 -10.28 2.74 11.33
N ASN A 63 -10.11 3.23 12.54
CA ASN A 63 -10.39 4.63 12.88
C ASN A 63 -9.35 5.61 12.30
N GLY A 64 -8.12 5.14 12.04
CA GLY A 64 -7.02 5.97 11.54
C GLY A 64 -6.94 6.00 10.02
N SER A 65 -6.50 7.15 9.50
CA SER A 65 -6.18 7.34 8.08
C SER A 65 -5.09 8.40 7.92
N THR A 66 -4.31 8.29 6.85
CA THR A 66 -3.30 9.28 6.49
C THR A 66 -3.47 9.68 5.04
N SER A 67 -3.57 10.98 4.78
CA SER A 67 -3.67 11.51 3.43
C SER A 67 -2.35 12.15 3.00
N PHE A 68 -2.00 11.97 1.74
CA PHE A 68 -0.83 12.57 1.12
C PHE A 68 -1.07 12.79 -0.38
N VAL A 69 -0.33 13.73 -0.95
CA VAL A 69 -0.38 14.02 -2.39
C VAL A 69 0.62 13.12 -3.08
N PHE A 70 0.19 12.41 -4.12
CA PHE A 70 1.10 11.70 -4.99
C PHE A 70 1.96 12.69 -5.81
N PRO A 71 3.23 12.35 -6.11
CA PRO A 71 4.10 13.26 -6.84
C PRO A 71 3.58 13.51 -8.25
N ALA A 72 3.85 14.71 -8.78
CA ALA A 72 3.50 15.07 -10.16
C ALA A 72 4.26 14.22 -11.20
N GLN A 73 5.44 13.69 -10.81
CA GLN A 73 6.26 12.84 -11.65
C GLN A 73 6.76 11.64 -10.84
N TYR A 74 6.59 10.43 -11.37
CA TYR A 74 7.13 9.21 -10.76
C TYR A 74 8.63 9.09 -11.01
N ALA A 75 9.33 8.44 -10.08
CA ALA A 75 10.74 8.13 -10.25
C ALA A 75 10.94 7.27 -11.51
N SER A 76 11.66 7.78 -12.50
CA SER A 76 12.11 6.97 -13.63
C SER A 76 13.23 6.04 -13.17
N SER A 77 13.23 4.80 -13.64
CA SER A 77 14.24 3.76 -13.34
C SER A 77 15.69 4.09 -13.74
N ARG A 78 15.99 5.33 -14.15
CA ARG A 78 17.30 5.77 -14.67
C ARG A 78 18.34 6.13 -13.60
N LEU A 79 18.08 5.88 -12.31
CA LEU A 79 19.09 6.07 -11.26
C LEU A 79 20.06 4.88 -11.07
N ALA A 80 19.96 3.83 -11.91
CA ALA A 80 20.89 2.68 -11.85
C ALA A 80 22.15 2.80 -12.75
N ASN A 81 22.23 3.77 -13.67
CA ASN A 81 23.33 3.85 -14.66
C ASN A 81 24.10 5.19 -14.62
N SER A 82 24.52 5.67 -13.45
CA SER A 82 25.42 6.84 -13.34
C SER A 82 26.75 6.55 -12.63
N LYS A 83 27.23 5.29 -12.69
CA LYS A 83 28.62 4.94 -12.34
C LYS A 83 29.27 4.08 -13.44
N SER A 84 29.56 4.66 -14.61
CA SER A 84 30.68 4.21 -15.48
C SER A 84 30.84 5.14 -16.70
N SER A 85 31.38 6.33 -16.50
CA SER A 85 32.08 7.06 -17.57
C SER A 85 32.82 8.24 -16.95
N GLY A 86 34.07 7.97 -16.59
CA GLY A 86 35.04 8.94 -16.13
C GLY A 86 36.40 8.25 -16.19
N GLN A 87 36.81 7.89 -17.41
CA GLN A 87 38.22 7.75 -17.73
C GLN A 87 38.78 9.16 -17.89
N GLU A 88 39.74 9.51 -17.05
CA GLU A 88 41.00 10.12 -17.47
C GLU A 88 42.10 9.61 -16.54
#